data_AF-A0A2V8DA66-F1
#
_entry.id   AF-A0A2V8DA66-F1
#
_cell.length_a   1.000
_cell.length_b   1.000
_cell.length_c   1.000
_cell.angle_alpha   90.00
_cell.angle_beta   90.00
_cell.angle_gamma   90.00
#
_symmetry.space_group_name_H-M   'P 1'
#
loop_
_entity.id
_entity.type
_entity.pdbx_description
1 polymer ?
#
loop_
_entity_poly.entity_id
_entity_poly.type
_entity_poly.pdbx_seq_one_letter_code
_entity_poly.pdbx_strand_id
1 'polypeptide(L)'
;MPGAGHPEFMFSLSLSHEPRLDSMLADLSGAVLRHAGYAPDAVSELSGVLERAIAGALANGGRDCQVAFSARNGELHMALTSDAGTDWRTSRPLP
;
A
#
# COMPACT_ATOMS: atom_id res chain seq x y z
N MET A 1 -8.85 -7.42 -30.94
CA MET A 1 -8.81 -6.24 -30.06
C MET A 1 -8.06 -6.66 -28.80
N PRO A 2 -6.79 -6.27 -28.59
CA PRO A 2 -6.23 -6.37 -27.24
C PRO A 2 -7.00 -5.35 -26.38
N GLY A 3 -7.88 -5.85 -25.50
CA GLY A 3 -8.44 -5.01 -24.45
C GLY A 3 -7.27 -4.44 -23.65
N ALA A 4 -7.28 -3.16 -23.34
CA ALA A 4 -6.26 -2.56 -22.50
C ALA A 4 -6.19 -3.36 -21.19
N GLY A 5 -5.21 -4.26 -21.08
CA GLY A 5 -5.00 -5.04 -19.88
C GLY A 5 -4.63 -4.08 -18.77
N HIS A 6 -5.27 -4.19 -17.61
CA HIS A 6 -4.84 -3.44 -16.44
C HIS A 6 -3.36 -3.76 -16.18
N PRO A 7 -2.53 -2.75 -15.84
CA PRO A 7 -1.12 -2.98 -15.61
C PRO A 7 -0.95 -3.96 -14.44
N GLU A 8 -0.31 -5.10 -14.69
CA GLU A 8 0.06 -6.04 -13.64
C GLU A 8 1.42 -5.65 -13.07
N PHE A 9 1.50 -5.51 -11.75
CA PHE A 9 2.74 -5.17 -11.06
C PHE A 9 2.76 -5.69 -9.63
N MET A 10 3.96 -5.79 -9.06
CA MET A 10 4.16 -6.03 -7.64
C MET A 10 5.27 -5.14 -7.11
N PHE A 11 4.98 -4.40 -6.04
CA PHE A 11 5.94 -3.62 -5.27
C PHE A 11 5.88 -4.07 -3.82
N SER A 12 7.04 -4.32 -3.22
CA SER A 12 7.13 -4.63 -1.79
C SER A 12 8.23 -3.78 -1.18
N LEU A 13 7.94 -3.22 -0.01
CA LEU A 13 8.88 -2.44 0.78
C LEU A 13 8.96 -3.03 2.18
N SER A 14 10.18 -3.35 2.61
CA SER A 14 10.48 -3.68 3.99
C SER A 14 10.88 -2.41 4.72
N LEU A 15 10.29 -2.22 5.89
CA LEU A 15 10.41 -1.03 6.70
C LEU A 15 10.95 -1.46 8.05
N SER A 16 12.15 -1.02 8.38
CA SER A 16 12.65 -1.11 9.74
C SER A 16 12.36 0.20 10.46
N HIS A 17 12.13 0.12 11.77
CA HIS A 17 11.65 1.22 12.60
C HIS A 17 12.55 2.47 12.54
N GLU A 18 12.22 3.42 11.65
CA GLU A 18 12.85 4.74 11.57
C GLU A 18 11.79 5.86 11.66
N PRO A 19 12.03 6.93 12.43
CA PRO A 19 11.04 8.01 12.63
C PRO A 19 10.73 8.86 11.37
N ARG A 20 11.37 8.59 10.23
CA ARG A 20 11.09 9.25 8.94
C ARG A 20 10.23 8.41 7.99
N LEU A 21 9.77 7.25 8.44
CA LEU A 21 9.02 6.30 7.63
C LEU A 21 7.73 6.90 7.08
N ASP A 22 7.02 7.68 7.88
CA ASP A 22 5.66 8.14 7.58
C ASP A 22 5.60 8.99 6.30
N SER A 23 6.52 9.95 6.14
CA SER A 23 6.54 10.81 4.96
C SER A 23 6.93 10.05 3.69
N MET A 24 7.92 9.16 3.79
CA MET A 24 8.36 8.34 2.65
C MET A 24 7.27 7.35 2.22
N LEU A 25 6.52 6.80 3.17
CA LEU A 25 5.41 5.90 2.92
C LEU A 25 4.24 6.61 2.25
N ALA A 26 3.87 7.81 2.72
CA ALA A 26 2.82 8.60 2.10
C ALA A 26 3.16 8.90 0.63
N ASP A 27 4.41 9.31 0.36
CA ASP A 27 4.91 9.60 -0.99
C ASP A 27 4.90 8.35 -1.88
N LEU A 28 5.42 7.23 -1.38
CA LEU A 28 5.46 5.97 -2.12
C LEU A 28 4.05 5.46 -2.43
N SER A 29 3.17 5.46 -1.45
CA SER A 29 1.78 5.00 -1.60
C SER A 29 1.05 5.87 -2.61
N GLY A 30 1.23 7.19 -2.53
CA GLY A 30 0.71 8.12 -3.52
C GLY A 30 1.25 7.86 -4.93
N ALA A 31 2.54 7.54 -5.07
CA ALA A 31 3.14 7.20 -6.36
C ALA A 31 2.59 5.90 -6.95
N VAL A 32 2.46 4.84 -6.14
CA VAL A 32 1.91 3.54 -6.57
C VAL A 32 0.44 3.67 -6.95
N LEU A 33 -0.37 4.40 -6.17
CA LEU A 33 -1.79 4.60 -6.46
C LEU A 33 -2.00 5.42 -7.74
N ARG A 34 -1.19 6.48 -7.95
CA ARG A 34 -1.19 7.23 -9.21
C ARG A 34 -0.74 6.38 -10.39
N HIS A 35 0.26 5.53 -10.20
CA HIS A 35 0.71 4.59 -11.22
C HIS A 35 -0.37 3.55 -11.59
N ALA A 36 -1.17 3.12 -10.60
CA ALA A 36 -2.32 2.26 -10.80
C ALA A 36 -3.52 2.96 -11.45
N GLY A 37 -3.45 4.28 -11.67
CA GLY A 37 -4.48 5.06 -12.37
C GLY A 37 -5.53 5.72 -11.49
N TYR A 38 -5.39 5.65 -10.15
CA TYR A 38 -6.38 6.26 -9.25
C TYR A 38 -6.39 7.79 -9.38
N ALA A 39 -7.60 8.36 -9.35
CA ALA A 39 -7.81 9.80 -9.29
C ALA A 39 -7.28 10.39 -7.97
N PRO A 40 -6.90 11.69 -7.93
CA PRO A 40 -6.29 12.32 -6.75
C PRO A 40 -7.08 12.13 -5.44
N ASP A 41 -8.42 12.21 -5.49
CA ASP A 41 -9.26 12.04 -4.31
C ASP A 41 -9.19 10.60 -3.76
N ALA A 42 -9.22 9.61 -4.67
CA ALA A 42 -9.07 8.20 -4.31
C ALA A 42 -7.64 7.89 -3.82
N VAL A 43 -6.62 8.55 -4.39
CA VAL A 43 -5.25 8.46 -3.89
C VAL A 43 -5.16 8.96 -2.45
N SER A 44 -5.74 10.11 -2.14
CA SER A 44 -5.74 10.67 -0.78
C SER A 44 -6.48 9.76 0.21
N GLU A 45 -7.63 9.21 -0.18
CA GLU A 45 -8.40 8.29 0.67
C GLU A 45 -7.59 7.01 0.97
N LEU A 46 -7.05 6.37 -0.07
CA LEU A 46 -6.35 5.10 0.06
C LEU A 46 -5.01 5.24 0.79
N SER A 47 -4.27 6.33 0.57
CA SER A 47 -3.09 6.64 1.37
C SER A 47 -3.44 6.79 2.85
N GLY A 48 -4.52 7.50 3.18
CA GLY A 48 -4.95 7.65 4.58
C GLY A 48 -5.47 6.36 5.23
N VAL A 49 -5.95 5.39 4.45
CA VAL A 49 -6.25 4.03 4.94
C VAL A 49 -4.96 3.29 5.29
N LEU A 50 -3.97 3.35 4.41
CA LEU A 50 -2.70 2.65 4.61
C LEU A 50 -1.90 3.25 5.77
N GLU A 51 -1.82 4.57 5.88
CA GLU A 51 -1.17 5.27 6.99
C GLU A 51 -1.74 4.83 8.35
N ARG A 52 -3.07 4.70 8.46
CA ARG A 52 -3.71 4.21 9.69
C ARG A 52 -3.38 2.76 9.99
N ALA A 53 -3.30 1.90 8.96
CA ALA A 53 -2.90 0.50 9.15
C ALA A 53 -1.46 0.39 9.65
N ILE A 54 -0.55 1.18 9.08
CA ILE A 54 0.86 1.23 9.48
C ILE A 54 1.01 1.78 10.89
N ALA A 55 0.36 2.91 11.21
CA ALA A 55 0.37 3.46 12.56
C ALA A 55 -0.16 2.46 13.59
N GLY A 56 -1.19 1.67 13.24
CA GLY A 56 -1.69 0.58 14.08
C GLY A 56 -0.67 -0.54 14.30
N ALA A 57 0.04 -0.97 13.24
CA ALA A 57 1.09 -1.99 13.35
C ALA A 57 2.27 -1.52 14.21
N LEU A 58 2.70 -0.26 14.04
CA LEU A 58 3.78 0.34 14.84
C LEU A 58 3.35 0.51 16.31
N ALA A 59 2.11 0.92 16.57
CA ALA A 59 1.57 1.04 17.92
C ALA A 59 1.51 -0.30 18.67
N ASN A 60 1.36 -1.42 17.95
CA ASN A 60 1.42 -2.77 18.50
C ASN A 60 2.86 -3.29 18.75
N GLY A 61 3.87 -2.43 18.60
CA GLY A 61 5.27 -2.78 18.82
C GLY A 61 5.94 -3.45 17.62
N GLY A 62 5.32 -3.43 16.43
CA GLY A 62 5.93 -3.87 15.19
C GLY A 62 7.17 -3.04 14.89
N ARG A 63 8.33 -3.69 14.79
CA ARG A 63 9.62 -3.04 14.46
C ARG A 63 9.98 -3.20 13.01
N ASP A 64 9.54 -4.30 12.41
CA ASP A 64 9.73 -4.59 11.01
C ASP A 64 8.37 -4.80 10.36
N CYS A 65 8.05 -3.90 9.43
CA CYS A 65 6.80 -3.91 8.69
C CYS A 65 7.10 -4.14 7.21
N GLN A 66 6.35 -5.00 6.56
CA GLN A 66 6.43 -5.19 5.12
C GLN A 66 5.12 -4.71 4.50
N VAL A 67 5.22 -3.73 3.62
CA VAL A 67 4.09 -3.25 2.82
C VAL A 67 4.23 -3.81 1.41
N ALA A 68 3.18 -4.41 0.90
CA ALA A 68 3.12 -4.93 -0.46
C ALA A 68 1.91 -4.35 -1.21
N PHE A 69 2.16 -3.95 -2.45
CA PHE A 69 1.17 -3.54 -3.43
C PHE A 69 1.24 -4.51 -4.60
N SER A 70 0.10 -5.05 -5.03
CA SER A 70 0.06 -5.89 -6.22
C SER A 70 -1.18 -5.59 -7.05
N ALA A 71 -0.98 -5.27 -8.32
CA ALA A 71 -2.05 -5.16 -9.30
C ALA A 71 -2.14 -6.48 -10.08
N ARG A 72 -3.29 -7.15 -10.01
CA ARG A 72 -3.57 -8.38 -10.75
C ARG A 72 -5.08 -8.53 -10.93
N ASN A 73 -5.50 -9.18 -12.00
CA ASN A 73 -6.93 -9.46 -12.26
C ASN A 73 -7.86 -8.22 -12.19
N GLY A 74 -7.35 -7.03 -12.52
CA GLY A 74 -8.15 -5.79 -12.42
C GLY A 74 -8.34 -5.28 -10.99
N GLU A 75 -7.57 -5.78 -10.02
CA GLU A 75 -7.60 -5.31 -8.63
C GLU A 75 -6.21 -4.89 -8.17
N LEU A 76 -6.16 -3.82 -7.36
CA LEU A 76 -5.02 -3.50 -6.53
C LEU A 76 -5.22 -4.13 -5.15
N HIS A 77 -4.35 -5.07 -4.80
CA HIS A 77 -4.23 -5.58 -3.44
C HIS A 77 -3.14 -4.82 -2.69
N MET A 78 -3.43 -4.44 -1.46
CA MET A 78 -2.49 -3.85 -0.53
C MET A 78 -2.43 -4.74 0.71
N ALA A 79 -1.22 -5.04 1.17
CA ALA A 79 -0.98 -5.85 2.35
C ALA A 79 0.08 -5.19 3.23
N LEU A 80 -0.09 -5.32 4.54
CA LEU A 80 0.86 -4.94 5.57
C LEU A 80 1.02 -6.15 6.50
N THR A 81 2.25 -6.63 6.63
CA THR A 81 2.63 -7.62 7.63
C THR A 81 3.64 -7.01 8.59
N SER A 82 3.63 -7.45 9.85
CA SER A 82 4.61 -7.02 10.85
C SER A 82 5.08 -8.21 11.68
N ASP A 83 6.27 -8.08 12.27
CA ASP A 83 6.84 -9.04 13.23
C ASP A 83 5.99 -9.18 14.51
N ALA A 84 5.22 -8.14 14.86
CA ALA A 84 4.24 -8.17 15.95
C ALA A 84 2.96 -8.95 15.62
N GLY A 85 2.89 -9.61 14.45
CA GLY A 85 1.74 -10.41 14.04
C GLY A 85 0.56 -9.61 13.51
N THR A 86 0.72 -8.30 13.28
CA THR A 86 -0.28 -7.53 12.53
C THR A 86 -0.27 -7.99 11.07
N ASP A 87 -1.40 -8.50 10.60
CA ASP A 87 -1.68 -8.79 9.19
C ASP A 87 -2.90 -7.98 8.78
N TRP A 88 -2.67 -6.97 7.95
CA TRP A 88 -3.70 -6.13 7.37
C TRP A 88 -3.69 -6.29 5.86
N ARG A 89 -4.87 -6.45 5.26
CA ARG A 89 -5.02 -6.59 3.80
C ARG A 89 -6.28 -5.88 3.33
N THR A 90 -6.21 -5.29 2.15
CA THR A 90 -7.38 -4.76 1.45
C THR A 90 -7.22 -4.93 -0.05
N SER A 91 -8.32 -4.89 -0.78
CA SER A 91 -8.34 -4.87 -2.24
C SER A 91 -9.30 -3.81 -2.76
N ARG A 92 -8.94 -3.25 -3.92
CA ARG A 92 -9.76 -2.27 -4.64
C ARG A 92 -9.76 -2.61 -6.13
N PRO A 93 -10.89 -2.40 -6.84
CA PRO A 93 -10.89 -2.48 -8.29
C PRO A 93 -9.94 -1.41 -8.85
N LEU A 94 -9.19 -1.78 -9.88
CA LEU A 94 -8.40 -0.83 -10.65
C LEU A 94 -9.35 0.06 -11.47
N PRO A 95 -9.00 1.35 -11.66
CA PRO A 95 -9.76 2.27 -12.49
C PRO A 95 -9.83 1.88 -13.97
#